data_AF-A0A2S8ACK3-F1
#
_entry.id   AF-A0A2S8ACK3-F1
#
_cell.length_a   1.000
_cell.length_b   1.000
_cell.length_c   1.000
_cell.angle_alpha   90.00
_cell.angle_beta   90.00
_cell.angle_gamma   90.00
#
_symmetry.space_group_name_H-M   'P 1'
#
loop_
_entity.id
_entity.type
_entity.pdbx_description
1 polymer ?
#
loop_
_entity_poly.entity_id
_entity_poly.type
_entity_poly.pdbx_seq_one_letter_code
_entity_poly.pdbx_strand_id
1 'polypeptide(L)'
;MKKINYIFFISFLLLLVISCKTAVLNEDYQLYPNKEINDSIKPDSLYIKIISPYKQQLDSIMSQPISYANVDFTKEGFSSNEGNLLADLVLDFSKKYTKENKLPMPDFCLLNIGGIRTIIPKGVITVGNIYEVAPFENELVFIQLDGTQMSEMFEYLRKEKLGHPLAGINVVYKKDKFFSAEIEGVPYNKNKKYWVVTLDYLLTGGDRMYFFTKSDQVTLPHIKLREVLLEQIKKYKILPESKDQRLIFQE
;
A
#
# COMPACT_ATOMS: atom_id res chain seq x y z
N MET A 1 -57.83 -50.00 -30.75
CA MET A 1 -57.32 -48.68 -31.20
C MET A 1 -56.64 -47.85 -30.11
N LYS A 2 -57.11 -47.81 -28.84
CA LYS A 2 -56.50 -46.99 -27.77
C LYS A 2 -55.05 -47.34 -27.35
N LYS A 3 -54.64 -48.63 -27.40
CA LYS A 3 -53.27 -49.06 -27.05
C LYS A 3 -52.19 -48.62 -28.06
N ILE A 4 -52.54 -48.51 -29.34
CA ILE A 4 -51.63 -48.05 -30.41
C ILE A 4 -51.29 -46.57 -30.24
N ASN A 5 -52.27 -45.74 -29.87
CA ASN A 5 -52.05 -44.31 -29.62
C ASN A 5 -51.12 -44.06 -28.41
N TYR A 6 -51.13 -44.93 -27.40
CA TYR A 6 -50.23 -44.82 -26.25
C TYR A 6 -48.77 -45.13 -26.59
N ILE A 7 -48.54 -46.10 -27.49
CA ILE A 7 -47.18 -46.43 -27.98
C ILE A 7 -46.63 -45.30 -28.84
N PHE A 8 -47.46 -44.69 -29.70
CA PHE A 8 -47.07 -43.51 -30.46
C PHE A 8 -46.77 -42.31 -29.54
N PHE A 9 -47.55 -42.12 -28.48
CA PHE A 9 -47.33 -41.03 -27.53
C PHE A 9 -46.05 -41.22 -26.70
N ILE A 10 -45.77 -42.45 -26.25
CA ILE A 10 -44.51 -42.77 -25.54
C ILE A 10 -43.31 -42.67 -26.49
N SER A 11 -43.43 -43.11 -27.73
CA SER A 11 -42.37 -42.97 -28.75
C SER A 11 -42.09 -41.51 -29.09
N PHE A 12 -43.13 -40.67 -29.18
CA PHE A 12 -43.01 -39.23 -29.38
C PHE A 12 -42.36 -38.54 -28.18
N LEU A 13 -42.72 -38.94 -26.95
CA LEU A 13 -42.10 -38.44 -25.72
C LEU A 13 -40.63 -38.85 -25.61
N LEU A 14 -40.28 -40.07 -26.05
CA LEU A 14 -38.89 -40.55 -26.09
C LEU A 14 -38.02 -39.82 -27.13
N LEU A 15 -38.63 -39.36 -28.24
CA LEU A 15 -37.95 -38.54 -29.24
C LEU A 15 -37.66 -37.12 -28.73
N LEU A 16 -38.51 -36.57 -27.86
CA LEU A 16 -38.30 -35.24 -27.27
C LEU A 16 -37.13 -35.18 -26.28
N VAL A 17 -36.81 -36.28 -25.57
CA VAL A 17 -35.66 -36.30 -24.64
C VAL A 17 -34.28 -36.45 -25.32
N ILE A 18 -34.23 -36.88 -26.58
CA ILE A 18 -32.95 -37.06 -27.32
C ILE A 18 -32.50 -35.74 -27.99
N SER A 19 -33.38 -34.74 -28.09
CA SER A 19 -33.11 -33.48 -28.80
C SER A 19 -32.31 -32.44 -28.01
N CYS A 20 -32.03 -32.68 -26.72
CA CYS A 20 -31.13 -31.83 -25.94
C CYS A 20 -29.68 -32.32 -26.08
N LYS A 21 -29.05 -31.96 -27.20
CA LYS A 21 -27.59 -31.86 -27.25
C LYS A 21 -27.23 -30.39 -27.14
N THR A 22 -26.68 -29.98 -26.00
CA THR A 22 -26.05 -28.67 -25.87
C THR A 22 -24.93 -28.60 -26.92
N ALA A 23 -25.03 -27.69 -27.88
CA ALA A 23 -23.91 -27.42 -28.78
C ALA A 23 -22.78 -26.83 -27.93
N VAL A 24 -21.75 -27.64 -27.66
CA VAL A 24 -20.49 -27.10 -27.18
C VAL A 24 -19.90 -26.35 -28.37
N LEU A 25 -19.98 -25.02 -28.33
CA LEU A 25 -19.17 -24.19 -29.19
C LEU A 25 -17.72 -24.42 -28.75
N ASN A 26 -17.02 -25.31 -29.45
CA ASN A 26 -15.56 -25.31 -29.44
C ASN A 26 -15.16 -24.02 -30.16
N GLU A 27 -15.09 -22.91 -29.45
CA GLU A 27 -14.27 -21.80 -29.93
C GLU A 27 -12.84 -22.34 -29.99
N ASP A 28 -12.29 -22.45 -31.20
CA ASP A 28 -10.87 -22.73 -31.41
C ASP A 28 -10.10 -21.52 -30.86
N TYR A 29 -9.87 -21.48 -29.55
CA TYR A 29 -8.99 -20.51 -28.94
C TYR A 29 -7.57 -20.83 -29.42
N GLN A 30 -7.05 -20.02 -30.35
CA GLN A 30 -5.61 -20.02 -30.60
C GLN A 30 -4.93 -19.42 -29.38
N LEU A 31 -4.36 -20.28 -28.54
CA LEU A 31 -3.43 -19.87 -27.50
C LEU A 31 -2.16 -19.35 -28.19
N TYR A 32 -2.00 -18.03 -28.22
CA TYR A 32 -0.75 -17.43 -28.62
C TYR A 32 0.29 -17.69 -27.52
N PRO A 33 1.47 -18.24 -27.86
CA PRO A 33 2.53 -18.37 -26.88
C PRO A 33 2.90 -16.98 -26.36
N ASN A 34 3.16 -16.88 -25.06
CA ASN A 34 3.71 -15.66 -24.48
C ASN A 34 5.01 -15.32 -25.20
N LYS A 35 5.08 -14.12 -25.77
CA LYS A 35 6.32 -13.61 -26.36
C LYS A 35 7.10 -12.89 -25.27
N GLU A 36 8.28 -13.42 -24.94
CA GLU A 36 9.19 -12.75 -24.03
C GLU A 36 9.63 -11.40 -24.62
N ILE A 37 9.48 -10.34 -23.83
CA ILE A 37 10.01 -9.02 -24.16
C ILE A 37 11.38 -8.93 -23.49
N ASN A 38 12.43 -8.88 -24.30
CA ASN A 38 13.81 -8.79 -23.85
C ASN A 38 14.64 -7.91 -24.81
N ASP A 39 15.91 -7.69 -24.45
CA ASP A 39 16.82 -6.79 -25.17
C ASP A 39 17.17 -7.23 -26.59
N SER A 40 16.78 -8.45 -27.00
CA SER A 40 16.95 -8.92 -28.38
C SER A 40 15.94 -8.28 -29.35
N ILE A 41 14.84 -7.74 -28.84
CA ILE A 41 13.84 -7.03 -29.64
C ILE A 41 14.31 -5.59 -29.84
N LYS A 42 14.67 -5.25 -31.07
CA LYS A 42 15.09 -3.89 -31.40
C LYS A 42 13.92 -2.91 -31.22
N PRO A 43 14.10 -1.79 -30.50
CA PRO A 43 13.09 -0.76 -30.43
C PRO A 43 12.79 -0.18 -31.81
N ASP A 44 11.52 0.09 -32.08
CA ASP A 44 11.07 0.69 -33.33
C ASP A 44 11.44 2.19 -33.36
N SER A 45 12.13 2.60 -34.42
CA SER A 45 12.67 3.96 -34.57
C SER A 45 11.60 5.03 -34.67
N LEU A 46 10.40 4.71 -35.19
CA LEU A 46 9.27 5.63 -35.21
C LEU A 46 8.80 5.92 -33.78
N TYR A 47 8.62 4.87 -32.97
CA TYR A 47 8.18 5.04 -31.58
C TYR A 47 9.25 5.70 -30.69
N ILE A 48 10.54 5.40 -30.89
CA ILE A 48 11.63 6.14 -30.23
C ILE A 48 11.49 7.63 -30.51
N LYS A 49 11.30 8.01 -31.78
CA LYS A 49 11.19 9.43 -32.17
C LYS A 49 9.98 10.11 -31.52
N ILE A 50 8.86 9.40 -31.40
CA ILE A 50 7.65 9.91 -30.73
C ILE A 50 7.88 10.13 -29.23
N ILE A 51 8.54 9.20 -28.54
CA ILE A 51 8.66 9.21 -27.07
C ILE A 51 9.84 10.09 -26.59
N SER A 52 10.89 10.22 -27.39
CA SER A 52 12.14 10.93 -27.03
C SER A 52 11.95 12.34 -26.43
N PRO A 53 11.14 13.26 -27.00
CA PRO A 53 10.99 14.59 -26.41
C PRO A 53 10.35 14.55 -25.01
N TYR A 54 9.36 13.68 -24.79
CA TYR A 54 8.74 13.48 -23.48
C TYR A 54 9.72 12.87 -22.48
N LYS A 55 10.48 11.87 -22.93
CA LYS A 55 11.52 11.25 -22.11
C LYS A 55 12.56 12.26 -21.66
N GLN A 56 13.06 13.12 -22.55
CA GLN A 56 14.06 14.14 -22.20
C GLN A 56 13.53 15.14 -21.16
N GLN A 57 12.28 15.59 -21.31
CA GLN A 57 11.65 16.48 -20.32
C GLN A 57 11.50 15.78 -18.97
N LEU A 58 11.03 14.53 -18.98
CA LEU A 58 10.85 13.74 -17.76
C LEU A 58 12.18 13.46 -17.07
N ASP A 59 13.20 13.04 -17.82
CA ASP A 59 14.54 12.75 -17.32
C ASP A 59 15.16 14.00 -16.65
N SER A 60 14.92 15.20 -17.20
CA SER A 60 15.38 16.46 -16.59
C SER A 60 14.72 16.77 -15.24
N ILE A 61 13.50 16.28 -14.99
CA ILE A 61 12.81 16.44 -13.70
C ILE A 61 13.25 15.33 -12.75
N MET A 62 13.24 14.09 -13.23
CA MET A 62 13.54 12.91 -12.42
C MET A 62 15.00 12.88 -11.94
N SER A 63 15.94 13.43 -12.70
CA SER A 63 17.36 13.49 -12.32
C SER A 63 17.69 14.61 -11.33
N GLN A 64 16.74 15.49 -10.97
CA GLN A 64 17.01 16.58 -10.04
C GLN A 64 17.43 16.04 -8.66
N PRO A 65 18.62 16.41 -8.16
CA PRO A 65 19.06 15.99 -6.83
C PRO A 65 18.29 16.75 -5.75
N ILE A 66 17.83 16.04 -4.73
CA ILE A 66 17.02 16.58 -3.63
C ILE A 66 17.61 16.34 -2.25
N SER A 67 18.46 15.32 -2.08
CA SER A 67 19.13 15.00 -0.82
C SER A 67 20.30 14.03 -1.04
N TYR A 68 20.87 13.51 0.04
CA TYR A 68 21.93 12.51 0.03
C TYR A 68 21.69 11.46 1.12
N ALA A 69 21.90 10.19 0.81
CA ALA A 69 21.84 9.08 1.77
C ALA A 69 23.25 8.53 2.07
N ASN A 70 23.61 8.45 3.35
CA ASN A 70 24.90 7.89 3.77
C ASN A 70 24.94 6.36 3.75
N VAL A 71 23.77 5.74 3.81
CA VAL A 71 23.53 4.29 3.84
C VAL A 71 22.40 3.95 2.89
N ASP A 72 22.22 2.66 2.58
CA ASP A 72 21.01 2.19 1.93
C ASP A 72 19.86 2.20 2.95
N PHE A 73 18.71 2.75 2.57
CA PHE A 73 17.47 2.61 3.32
C PHE A 73 16.72 1.43 2.74
N THR A 74 16.67 0.33 3.50
CA THR A 74 16.05 -0.93 3.08
C THR A 74 14.75 -1.17 3.84
N LYS A 75 14.01 -2.19 3.39
CA LYS A 75 12.74 -2.63 3.99
C LYS A 75 12.93 -3.79 4.98
N GLU A 76 14.15 -4.02 5.46
CA GLU A 76 14.50 -5.19 6.26
C GLU A 76 14.04 -5.09 7.72
N GLY A 77 13.46 -6.17 8.24
CA GLY A 77 13.01 -6.27 9.62
C GLY A 77 11.65 -5.60 9.88
N PHE A 78 11.22 -5.63 11.14
CA PHE A 78 9.92 -5.08 11.56
C PHE A 78 9.93 -3.56 11.75
N SER A 79 11.11 -2.96 11.89
CA SER A 79 11.32 -1.51 12.03
C SER A 79 12.49 -1.11 11.14
N SER A 80 12.29 -1.31 9.84
CA SER A 80 13.29 -1.02 8.80
C SER A 80 13.66 0.47 8.80
N ASN A 81 14.89 0.79 8.42
CA ASN A 81 15.34 2.19 8.42
C ASN A 81 14.58 3.02 7.36
N GLU A 82 14.21 2.45 6.22
CA GLU A 82 13.35 3.10 5.23
C GLU A 82 11.94 3.34 5.78
N GLY A 83 11.33 2.31 6.39
CA GLY A 83 10.01 2.44 6.99
C GLY A 83 9.99 3.50 8.09
N ASN A 84 10.98 3.48 8.98
CA ASN A 84 11.11 4.49 10.03
C ASN A 84 11.24 5.90 9.45
N LEU A 85 12.14 6.11 8.48
CA LEU A 85 12.32 7.40 7.81
C LEU A 85 11.01 7.90 7.20
N LEU A 86 10.34 7.09 6.37
CA LEU A 86 9.14 7.52 5.67
C LEU A 86 7.99 7.83 6.65
N ALA A 87 7.81 7.01 7.68
CA ALA A 87 6.79 7.24 8.69
C ALA A 87 7.06 8.52 9.50
N ASP A 88 8.32 8.80 9.85
CA ASP A 88 8.73 10.02 10.55
C ASP A 88 8.44 11.27 9.71
N LEU A 89 8.87 11.28 8.45
CA LEU A 89 8.62 12.40 7.53
C LEU A 89 7.12 12.68 7.38
N VAL A 90 6.30 11.62 7.24
CA VAL A 90 4.84 11.77 7.14
C VAL A 90 4.25 12.29 8.45
N LEU A 91 4.66 11.77 9.60
CA LEU A 91 4.14 12.21 10.90
C LEU A 91 4.51 13.67 11.17
N ASP A 92 5.76 14.06 10.93
CA ASP A 92 6.27 15.42 11.15
C ASP A 92 5.55 16.43 10.26
N PHE A 93 5.41 16.13 8.97
CA PHE A 93 4.61 16.94 8.06
C PHE A 93 3.17 17.08 8.57
N SER A 94 2.55 15.96 8.95
CA SER A 94 1.16 15.91 9.35
C SER A 94 0.88 16.70 10.63
N LYS A 95 1.76 16.61 11.63
CA LYS A 95 1.65 17.40 12.86
C LYS A 95 1.77 18.90 12.58
N LYS A 96 2.70 19.30 11.71
CA LYS A 96 2.84 20.69 11.29
C LYS A 96 1.59 21.18 10.53
N TYR A 97 1.19 20.44 9.50
CA TYR A 97 0.06 20.78 8.64
C TYR A 97 -1.25 20.89 9.44
N THR A 98 -1.52 19.92 10.30
CA THR A 98 -2.75 19.91 11.12
C THR A 98 -2.78 21.05 12.12
N LYS A 99 -1.64 21.39 12.74
CA LYS A 99 -1.52 22.56 13.62
C LYS A 99 -1.80 23.87 12.88
N GLU A 100 -1.23 24.05 11.69
CA GLU A 100 -1.41 25.27 10.87
C GLU A 100 -2.85 25.42 10.37
N ASN A 101 -3.52 24.30 10.06
CA ASN A 101 -4.87 24.27 9.51
C ASN A 101 -5.97 24.01 10.56
N LYS A 102 -5.61 23.96 11.85
CA LYS A 102 -6.53 23.68 12.98
C LYS A 102 -7.31 22.37 12.80
N LEU A 103 -6.65 21.36 12.22
CA LEU A 103 -7.18 20.01 12.06
C LEU A 103 -6.75 19.12 13.24
N PRO A 104 -7.41 17.96 13.44
CA PRO A 104 -6.98 17.01 14.45
C PRO A 104 -5.54 16.54 14.22
N MET A 105 -4.69 16.71 15.23
CA MET A 105 -3.28 16.35 15.16
C MET A 105 -3.11 14.84 15.35
N PRO A 106 -2.40 14.13 14.44
CA PRO A 106 -2.14 12.71 14.61
C PRO A 106 -1.19 12.45 15.78
N ASP A 107 -1.56 11.48 16.63
CA ASP A 107 -0.71 10.93 17.69
C ASP A 107 0.37 10.02 17.09
N PHE A 108 0.10 9.31 15.99
CA PHE A 108 1.07 8.41 15.35
C PHE A 108 0.84 8.25 13.84
N CYS A 109 1.76 7.57 13.16
CA CYS A 109 1.69 7.23 11.74
C CYS A 109 1.72 5.71 11.56
N LEU A 110 0.89 5.20 10.65
CA LEU A 110 0.94 3.82 10.16
C LEU A 110 0.77 3.81 8.65
N LEU A 111 1.79 3.32 7.93
CA LEU A 111 1.74 3.08 6.49
C LEU A 111 1.83 1.58 6.18
N ASN A 112 1.55 1.21 4.94
CA ASN A 112 1.71 -0.18 4.51
C ASN A 112 3.07 -0.43 3.83
N ILE A 113 3.76 -1.51 4.23
CA ILE A 113 5.05 -1.89 3.61
C ILE A 113 4.91 -2.24 2.12
N GLY A 114 3.71 -2.64 1.67
CA GLY A 114 3.39 -2.91 0.26
C GLY A 114 3.36 -1.65 -0.62
N GLY A 115 3.12 -0.49 -0.01
CA GLY A 115 3.15 0.83 -0.64
C GLY A 115 4.57 1.33 -0.95
N ILE A 116 5.57 0.84 -0.21
CA ILE A 116 7.00 1.12 -0.46
C ILE A 116 7.50 0.13 -1.50
N ARG A 117 7.91 0.60 -2.68
CA ARG A 117 8.12 -0.29 -3.85
C ARG A 117 9.56 -0.66 -4.13
N THR A 118 10.50 0.18 -3.73
CA THR A 118 11.94 -0.08 -3.81
C THR A 118 12.61 0.55 -2.60
N ILE A 119 13.93 0.36 -2.49
CA ILE A 119 14.79 0.98 -1.49
C ILE A 119 15.16 2.42 -1.87
N ILE A 120 15.61 3.23 -0.91
CA ILE A 120 16.36 4.46 -1.21
C ILE A 120 17.86 4.11 -1.18
N PRO A 121 18.57 4.12 -2.32
CA PRO A 121 19.97 3.72 -2.38
C PRO A 121 20.87 4.77 -1.73
N LYS A 122 22.02 4.32 -1.20
CA LYS A 122 23.11 5.20 -0.77
C LYS A 122 23.55 6.11 -1.93
N GLY A 123 23.82 7.37 -1.61
CA GLY A 123 24.34 8.37 -2.55
C GLY A 123 23.38 9.52 -2.78
N VAL A 124 23.49 10.14 -3.95
CA VAL A 124 22.62 11.27 -4.32
C VAL A 124 21.19 10.78 -4.52
N ILE A 125 20.25 11.40 -3.79
CA ILE A 125 18.84 11.10 -3.91
C ILE A 125 18.22 12.10 -4.88
N THR A 126 17.48 11.57 -5.85
CA THR A 126 16.82 12.36 -6.90
C THR A 126 15.30 12.33 -6.74
N VAL A 127 14.60 13.21 -7.47
CA VAL A 127 13.14 13.15 -7.59
C VAL A 127 12.69 11.77 -8.08
N GLY A 128 13.38 11.19 -9.08
CA GLY A 128 13.08 9.87 -9.64
C GLY A 128 13.09 8.77 -8.59
N ASN A 129 14.05 8.80 -7.65
CA ASN A 129 14.07 7.81 -6.57
C ASN A 129 12.81 7.85 -5.70
N ILE A 130 12.25 9.04 -5.44
CA ILE A 130 11.00 9.15 -4.67
C ILE A 130 9.79 8.68 -5.47
N TYR A 131 9.80 8.89 -6.79
CA TYR A 131 8.80 8.33 -7.69
C TYR A 131 8.85 6.80 -7.74
N GLU A 132 10.03 6.21 -7.63
CA GLU A 132 10.20 4.75 -7.57
C GLU A 132 9.78 4.18 -6.22
N VAL A 133 10.11 4.86 -5.12
CA VAL A 133 9.76 4.43 -3.74
C VAL A 133 8.26 4.48 -3.50
N ALA A 134 7.61 5.59 -3.86
CA ALA A 134 6.18 5.83 -3.68
C ALA A 134 5.50 6.16 -5.03
N PRO A 135 5.30 5.16 -5.91
CA PRO A 135 4.80 5.39 -7.27
C PRO A 135 3.29 5.58 -7.34
N PHE A 136 2.56 5.27 -6.27
CA PHE A 136 1.11 5.42 -6.22
C PHE A 136 0.70 6.86 -5.89
N GLU A 137 -0.48 7.25 -6.37
CA GLU A 137 -1.07 8.56 -6.10
C GLU A 137 -1.87 8.58 -4.79
N ASN A 138 -1.39 7.85 -3.77
CA ASN A 138 -2.06 7.77 -2.47
C ASN A 138 -2.05 9.14 -1.77
N GLU A 139 -3.17 9.48 -1.16
CA GLU A 139 -3.33 10.70 -0.35
C GLU A 139 -3.22 10.40 1.14
N LEU A 140 -2.70 11.36 1.91
CA LEU A 140 -2.72 11.27 3.37
C LEU A 140 -4.15 11.34 3.90
N VAL A 141 -4.40 10.62 4.99
CA VAL A 141 -5.68 10.60 5.70
C VAL A 141 -5.42 10.66 7.20
N PHE A 142 -6.19 11.48 7.92
CA PHE A 142 -6.21 11.44 9.39
C PHE A 142 -7.47 10.71 9.85
N ILE A 143 -7.29 9.67 10.65
CA ILE A 143 -8.38 8.81 11.13
C ILE A 143 -8.33 8.75 12.65
N GLN A 144 -9.47 8.92 13.32
CA GLN A 144 -9.56 8.65 14.75
C GLN A 144 -9.87 7.17 14.99
N LEU A 145 -9.07 6.52 15.82
CA LEU A 145 -9.28 5.15 16.26
C LEU A 145 -9.73 5.13 17.72
N ASP A 146 -10.79 4.40 18.01
CA ASP A 146 -11.17 4.07 19.38
C ASP A 146 -10.40 2.84 19.91
N GLY A 147 -10.64 2.48 21.18
CA GLY A 147 -9.96 1.34 21.80
C GLY A 147 -10.20 0.00 21.10
N THR A 148 -11.36 -0.19 20.46
CA THR A 148 -11.67 -1.41 19.69
C THR A 148 -10.82 -1.45 18.42
N GLN A 149 -10.79 -0.36 17.66
CA GLN A 149 -10.01 -0.26 16.44
C GLN A 149 -8.51 -0.34 16.71
N MET A 150 -8.02 0.26 17.80
CA MET A 150 -6.64 0.12 18.25
C MET A 150 -6.30 -1.34 18.58
N SER A 151 -7.19 -2.06 19.26
CA SER A 151 -7.01 -3.48 19.55
C SER A 151 -6.96 -4.33 18.27
N GLU A 152 -7.81 -4.02 17.29
CA GLU A 152 -7.82 -4.70 15.99
C GLU A 152 -6.54 -4.42 15.18
N MET A 153 -6.04 -3.17 15.22
CA MET A 153 -4.75 -2.80 14.62
C MET A 153 -3.61 -3.60 15.26
N PHE A 154 -3.55 -3.71 16.59
CA PHE A 154 -2.54 -4.51 17.26
C PHE A 154 -2.65 -6.00 16.91
N GLU A 155 -3.86 -6.54 16.78
CA GLU A 155 -4.03 -7.93 16.35
C GLU A 155 -3.60 -8.14 14.88
N TYR A 156 -3.88 -7.17 14.00
CA TYR A 156 -3.41 -7.16 12.62
C TYR A 156 -1.89 -7.19 12.53
N LEU A 157 -1.20 -6.26 13.21
CA LEU A 157 0.27 -6.17 13.20
C LEU A 157 0.91 -7.47 13.70
N ARG A 158 0.30 -8.08 14.72
CA ARG A 158 0.73 -9.38 15.27
C ARG A 158 0.57 -10.53 14.29
N LYS A 159 -0.53 -10.59 13.56
CA LYS A 159 -0.84 -11.68 12.61
C LYS A 159 0.01 -11.59 11.35
N GLU A 160 0.12 -10.40 10.79
CA GLU A 160 0.85 -10.21 9.53
C GLU A 160 2.36 -10.34 9.74
N LYS A 161 2.88 -9.91 10.90
CA LYS A 161 4.33 -9.92 11.19
C LYS A 161 5.13 -9.32 10.04
N LEU A 162 4.71 -8.14 9.60
CA LEU A 162 5.38 -7.37 8.56
C LEU A 162 5.91 -6.06 9.13
N GLY A 163 7.01 -5.56 8.58
CA GLY A 163 7.60 -4.27 8.94
C GLY A 163 6.83 -3.08 8.37
N HIS A 164 5.54 -2.98 8.71
CA HIS A 164 4.73 -1.82 8.38
C HIS A 164 5.37 -0.55 8.99
N PRO A 165 5.61 0.51 8.18
CA PRO A 165 6.16 1.77 8.68
C PRO A 165 5.31 2.36 9.81
N LEU A 166 5.95 2.64 10.94
CA LEU A 166 5.33 3.21 12.14
C LEU A 166 6.15 4.41 12.61
N ALA A 167 5.49 5.47 13.09
CA ALA A 167 6.15 6.57 13.80
C ALA A 167 5.23 7.10 14.91
N GLY A 168 5.80 7.62 16.00
CA GLY A 168 5.03 8.08 17.16
C GLY A 168 4.39 6.97 17.99
N ILE A 169 4.58 5.70 17.62
CA ILE A 169 4.11 4.52 18.35
C ILE A 169 5.17 3.42 18.41
N ASN A 170 5.32 2.81 19.58
CA ASN A 170 6.08 1.60 19.80
C ASN A 170 5.13 0.49 20.26
N VAL A 171 5.24 -0.71 19.70
CA VAL A 171 4.40 -1.88 20.02
C VAL A 171 5.30 -3.07 20.35
N VAL A 172 5.02 -3.70 21.49
CA VAL A 172 5.78 -4.87 21.97
C VAL A 172 4.84 -6.05 22.11
N TYR A 173 5.27 -7.18 21.55
CA TYR A 173 4.66 -8.49 21.74
C TYR A 173 5.60 -9.39 22.55
N LYS A 174 5.04 -10.14 23.49
CA LYS A 174 5.75 -11.20 24.23
C LYS A 174 5.02 -12.52 24.05
N LYS A 175 5.73 -13.59 23.69
CA LYS A 175 5.13 -14.92 23.44
C LYS A 175 3.95 -14.84 22.48
N ASP A 176 4.12 -14.09 21.41
CA ASP A 176 3.10 -13.86 20.38
C ASP A 176 1.79 -13.26 20.92
N LYS A 177 1.84 -12.47 22.00
CA LYS A 177 0.71 -11.74 22.58
C LYS A 177 1.04 -10.27 22.76
N PHE A 178 0.05 -9.40 22.55
CA PHE A 178 0.20 -7.97 22.82
C PHE A 178 0.63 -7.78 24.28
N PHE A 179 1.76 -7.10 24.49
CA PHE A 179 2.31 -6.83 25.81
C PHE A 179 2.11 -5.37 26.21
N SER A 180 2.59 -4.45 25.38
CA SER A 180 2.46 -3.02 25.62
C SER A 180 2.52 -2.22 24.32
N ALA A 181 1.99 -1.00 24.37
CA ALA A 181 2.28 0.02 23.40
C ALA A 181 2.54 1.35 24.10
N GLU A 182 3.37 2.18 23.49
CA GLU A 182 3.61 3.56 23.90
C GLU A 182 3.34 4.47 22.70
N ILE A 183 2.58 5.54 22.90
CA ILE A 183 2.22 6.51 21.87
C ILE A 183 2.73 7.86 22.35
N GLU A 184 3.58 8.51 21.56
CA GLU A 184 4.28 9.75 21.91
C GLU A 184 5.05 9.65 23.26
N GLY A 185 5.62 8.47 23.54
CA GLY A 185 6.33 8.19 24.79
C GLY A 185 5.44 8.01 26.02
N VAL A 186 4.11 7.99 25.84
CA VAL A 186 3.13 7.76 26.92
C VAL A 186 2.53 6.36 26.78
N PRO A 187 2.40 5.58 27.87
CA PRO A 187 1.74 4.28 27.84
C PRO A 187 0.34 4.33 27.21
N TYR A 188 0.05 3.38 26.31
CA TYR A 188 -1.24 3.24 25.66
C TYR A 188 -2.38 3.09 26.69
N ASN A 189 -3.45 3.86 26.48
CA ASN A 189 -4.67 3.82 27.27
C ASN A 189 -5.84 3.40 26.39
N LYS A 190 -6.38 2.20 26.65
CA LYS A 190 -7.51 1.62 25.90
C LYS A 190 -8.80 2.45 25.91
N ASN A 191 -8.94 3.39 26.85
CA ASN A 191 -10.12 4.25 26.95
C ASN A 191 -9.94 5.59 26.22
N LYS A 192 -8.73 5.88 25.69
CA LYS A 192 -8.45 7.08 24.90
C LYS A 192 -8.65 6.77 23.41
N LYS A 193 -9.12 7.77 22.66
CA LYS A 193 -9.12 7.75 21.19
C LYS A 193 -7.82 8.37 20.67
N TYR A 194 -7.28 7.81 19.59
CA TYR A 194 -6.02 8.25 19.00
C TYR A 194 -6.22 8.63 17.54
N TRP A 195 -5.59 9.72 17.13
CA TRP A 195 -5.52 10.10 15.72
C TRP A 195 -4.30 9.47 15.08
N VAL A 196 -4.48 8.88 13.90
CA VAL A 196 -3.41 8.30 13.10
C VAL A 196 -3.41 8.93 11.73
N VAL A 197 -2.21 9.25 11.23
CA VAL A 197 -2.02 9.53 9.81
C VAL A 197 -1.72 8.23 9.07
N THR A 198 -2.43 8.02 7.97
CA THR A 198 -2.27 6.88 7.07
C THR A 198 -2.60 7.30 5.62
N LEU A 199 -2.94 6.35 4.75
CA LEU A 199 -3.26 6.56 3.33
C LEU A 199 -4.72 6.22 2.99
N ASP A 200 -5.25 6.86 1.97
CA ASP A 200 -6.60 6.65 1.42
C ASP A 200 -6.83 5.21 0.95
N TYR A 201 -5.83 4.59 0.34
CA TYR A 201 -5.82 3.16 0.03
C TYR A 201 -6.13 2.29 1.25
N LEU A 202 -5.61 2.66 2.43
CA LEU A 202 -5.78 1.92 3.68
C LEU A 202 -7.11 2.25 4.37
N LEU A 203 -7.60 3.48 4.22
CA LEU A 203 -8.93 3.89 4.67
C LEU A 203 -10.02 2.98 4.10
N THR A 204 -9.89 2.54 2.84
CA THR A 204 -10.85 1.63 2.18
C THR A 204 -10.61 0.14 2.47
N GLY A 205 -9.72 -0.20 3.40
CA GLY A 205 -9.40 -1.58 3.78
C GLY A 205 -8.30 -2.23 2.94
N GLY A 206 -7.50 -1.45 2.21
CA GLY A 206 -6.30 -1.91 1.54
C GLY A 206 -5.38 -2.70 2.49
N ASP A 207 -4.68 -3.70 1.95
CA ASP A 207 -3.85 -4.65 2.71
C ASP A 207 -4.57 -5.33 3.89
N ARG A 208 -5.91 -5.44 3.85
CA ARG A 208 -6.75 -6.01 4.93
C ARG A 208 -6.71 -5.20 6.23
N MET A 209 -6.32 -3.92 6.19
CA MET A 209 -6.37 -3.02 7.36
C MET A 209 -7.80 -2.54 7.65
N TYR A 210 -8.74 -3.46 7.81
CA TYR A 210 -10.18 -3.18 7.95
C TYR A 210 -10.57 -2.44 9.23
N PHE A 211 -9.65 -2.28 10.19
CA PHE A 211 -9.89 -1.47 11.38
C PHE A 211 -10.08 0.02 11.02
N PHE A 212 -9.51 0.48 9.90
CA PHE A 212 -9.70 1.85 9.41
C PHE A 212 -11.10 2.12 8.86
N THR A 213 -11.75 1.13 8.22
CA THR A 213 -13.06 1.30 7.58
C THR A 213 -14.20 1.53 8.58
N LYS A 214 -13.94 1.28 9.86
CA LYS A 214 -14.91 1.38 10.97
C LYS A 214 -14.92 2.75 11.64
N SER A 215 -14.04 3.68 11.25
CA SER A 215 -13.99 4.99 11.87
C SER A 215 -15.03 5.93 11.29
N ASP A 216 -15.81 6.56 12.15
CA ASP A 216 -16.75 7.63 11.76
C ASP A 216 -16.08 9.02 11.76
N GLN A 217 -14.77 9.11 12.02
CA GLN A 217 -14.04 10.37 12.18
C GLN A 217 -12.80 10.36 11.29
N VAL A 218 -12.96 10.89 10.08
CA VAL A 218 -11.96 10.90 9.01
C VAL A 218 -11.78 12.32 8.49
N THR A 219 -10.54 12.75 8.29
CA THR A 219 -10.18 14.01 7.63
C THR A 219 -9.31 13.72 6.42
N LEU A 220 -9.76 14.20 5.25
CA LEU A 220 -9.06 14.10 3.97
C LEU A 220 -8.47 15.47 3.61
N PRO A 221 -7.16 15.70 3.80
CA PRO A 221 -6.52 16.95 3.40
C PRO A 221 -6.28 17.08 1.89
N HIS A 222 -6.47 16.00 1.10
CA HIS A 222 -6.16 15.94 -0.33
C HIS A 222 -4.70 16.27 -0.67
N ILE A 223 -3.78 15.68 0.11
CA ILE A 223 -2.34 15.85 -0.06
C ILE A 223 -1.73 14.51 -0.40
N LYS A 224 -0.98 14.45 -1.51
CA LYS A 224 -0.35 13.22 -1.96
C LYS A 224 0.86 12.87 -1.10
N LEU A 225 1.00 11.59 -0.75
CA LEU A 225 2.16 11.07 -0.02
C LEU A 225 3.47 11.48 -0.69
N ARG A 226 3.56 11.33 -2.02
CA ARG A 226 4.78 11.64 -2.79
C ARG A 226 5.20 13.10 -2.65
N GLU A 227 4.24 14.03 -2.64
CA GLU A 227 4.51 15.46 -2.45
C GLU A 227 5.05 15.74 -1.05
N VAL A 228 4.47 15.10 -0.03
CA VAL A 228 4.98 15.17 1.35
C VAL A 228 6.42 14.68 1.44
N LEU A 229 6.72 13.51 0.85
CA LEU A 229 8.06 12.96 0.85
C LEU A 229 9.06 13.88 0.14
N LEU A 230 8.71 14.38 -1.05
CA LEU A 230 9.55 15.33 -1.78
C LEU A 230 9.81 16.62 -0.98
N GLU A 231 8.78 17.17 -0.32
CA GLU A 231 8.94 18.36 0.52
C GLU A 231 9.83 18.08 1.74
N GLN A 232 9.57 16.99 2.47
CA GLN A 232 10.31 16.71 3.70
C GLN A 232 11.76 16.34 3.42
N ILE A 233 12.03 15.51 2.41
CA ILE A 233 13.38 15.06 2.06
C ILE A 233 14.27 16.24 1.69
N LYS A 234 13.73 17.24 0.96
CA LYS A 234 14.47 18.46 0.58
C LYS A 234 14.93 19.30 1.79
N LYS A 235 14.35 19.10 2.98
CA LYS A 235 14.78 19.81 4.21
C LYS A 235 16.10 19.27 4.74
N TYR A 236 16.52 18.08 4.31
CA TYR A 236 17.73 17.42 4.76
C TYR A 236 18.80 17.43 3.67
N LYS A 237 19.97 17.98 3.99
CA LYS A 237 21.15 17.81 3.12
C LYS A 237 21.60 16.35 3.08
N ILE A 238 21.49 15.67 4.22
CA ILE A 238 21.77 14.25 4.40
C ILE A 238 20.57 13.66 5.14
N LEU A 239 19.97 12.60 4.61
CA LEU A 239 18.83 11.93 5.22
C LEU A 239 19.18 11.39 6.62
N PRO A 240 18.29 11.58 7.62
CA PRO A 240 18.47 11.00 8.93
C PRO A 240 18.24 9.48 8.87
N GLU A 241 19.01 8.73 9.66
CA GLU A 241 18.83 7.29 9.83
C GLU A 241 18.32 7.03 11.26
N SER A 242 17.20 6.34 11.39
CA SER A 242 16.73 5.82 12.69
C SER A 242 16.95 4.31 12.75
N LYS A 243 17.46 3.85 13.89
CA LYS A 243 17.61 2.41 14.24
C LYS A 243 16.60 1.97 15.30
N ASP A 244 15.63 2.82 15.59
CA ASP A 244 14.66 2.58 16.66
C ASP A 244 13.81 1.36 16.32
N GLN A 245 13.61 0.51 17.32
CA GLN A 245 12.72 -0.64 17.22
C GLN A 245 11.32 -0.23 17.67
N ARG A 246 10.40 -0.12 16.71
CA ARG A 246 9.02 0.37 16.91
C ARG A 246 8.00 -0.77 16.93
N LEU A 247 8.34 -1.90 16.32
CA LEU A 247 7.54 -3.12 16.34
C LEU A 247 8.43 -4.28 16.79
N ILE A 248 8.22 -4.75 18.02
CA ILE A 248 9.11 -5.68 18.70
C ILE A 248 8.37 -6.99 18.99
N PHE A 249 8.96 -8.12 18.60
CA PHE A 249 8.49 -9.46 18.97
C PHE A 249 9.53 -10.14 19.86
N GLN A 250 9.13 -10.48 21.08
CA GLN A 250 9.94 -11.18 22.07
C GLN A 250 9.39 -12.58 22.32
N GLU A 251 10.30 -13.53 22.50
CA GLU A 251 10.01 -14.89 22.97
C GLU A 251 9.60 -14.96 24.45
#